data_AF-A0A0A2HSS2-F1
#
_entry.id   AF-A0A0A2HSS2-F1
#
_cell.length_a   1.000
_cell.length_b   1.000
_cell.length_c   1.000
_cell.angle_alpha   90.00
_cell.angle_beta   90.00
_cell.angle_gamma   90.00
#
_symmetry.space_group_name_H-M   'P 1'
#
loop_
_entity.id
_entity.type
_entity.pdbx_description
1 polymer ?
#
loop_
_entity_poly.entity_id
_entity_poly.type
_entity_poly.pdbx_seq_one_letter_code
_entity_poly.pdbx_strand_id
1 'polypeptide(L)'
;MEIIAERQNFLLFDRMVAFHVQRGVAVPLSAAEFYQGLSQRFSERDGMYFLPDQIAEYDRKRMTVREVLQLQLFITDENTAIQWLRQQLLKKTQTSGELKPQFMQKIGGWLKTETLLELDELLEQNFIKYDGKSPVPEQIHAYLSTNWKELRNLPKDDPTLVAKARDRWYVPDPNKAGDLEKLREKALLREFEEYKEVKKKLKVFRLEAVRAGFKKAWQERDYAVIVAVADKIPNNVLEEDPKLLMWYDQAVTRMGGE
;
A
#
# COMPACT_ATOMS: atom_id res chain seq x y z
N MET A 1 -1.09 25.05 -1.99
CA MET A 1 -1.30 24.17 -0.82
C MET A 1 -0.81 22.81 -1.23
N GLU A 2 0.11 22.24 -0.46
CA GLU A 2 0.63 20.92 -0.73
C GLU A 2 -0.27 19.87 -0.08
N ILE A 3 -0.37 18.69 -0.69
CA ILE A 3 -0.91 17.52 -0.01
C ILE A 3 -0.05 17.28 1.22
N ILE A 4 -0.66 17.18 2.39
CA ILE A 4 0.04 16.77 3.61
C ILE A 4 0.05 15.25 3.61
N ALA A 5 1.19 14.66 3.20
CA ALA A 5 1.36 13.20 3.09
C ALA A 5 0.82 12.48 4.34
N GLU A 6 1.18 13.01 5.51
CA GLU A 6 0.85 12.48 6.83
C GLU A 6 -0.65 12.36 7.13
N ARG A 7 -1.50 13.04 6.36
CA ARG A 7 -2.97 13.01 6.52
C ARG A 7 -3.65 12.06 5.53
N GLN A 8 -2.91 11.47 4.60
CA GLN A 8 -3.45 10.47 3.67
C GLN A 8 -3.78 9.19 4.44
N ASN A 9 -4.93 8.57 4.14
CA ASN A 9 -5.40 7.37 4.87
C ASN A 9 -4.34 6.27 5.00
N PHE A 10 -3.60 5.99 3.92
CA PHE A 10 -2.60 4.93 3.90
C PHE A 10 -1.37 5.25 4.74
N LEU A 11 -0.88 6.50 4.72
CA LEU A 11 0.22 6.92 5.60
C LEU A 11 -0.22 6.97 7.07
N LEU A 12 -1.48 7.30 7.33
CA LEU A 12 -2.08 7.18 8.67
C LEU A 12 -2.14 5.72 9.13
N PHE A 13 -2.49 4.79 8.23
CA PHE A 13 -2.46 3.35 8.53
C PHE A 13 -1.04 2.87 8.81
N ASP A 14 -0.06 3.23 7.97
CA ASP A 14 1.34 2.87 8.17
C ASP A 14 1.88 3.41 9.51
N ARG A 15 1.51 4.64 9.89
CA ARG A 15 1.83 5.22 11.20
C ARG A 15 1.14 4.47 12.35
N MET A 16 -0.12 4.08 12.19
CA MET A 16 -0.84 3.28 13.20
C MET A 16 -0.16 1.92 13.41
N VAL A 17 0.22 1.25 12.32
CA VAL A 17 0.98 -0.01 12.37
C VAL A 17 2.31 0.21 13.08
N ALA A 18 3.09 1.22 12.66
CA ALA A 18 4.38 1.54 13.28
C ALA A 18 4.23 1.86 14.79
N PHE A 19 3.19 2.60 15.19
CA PHE A 19 2.92 2.96 16.58
C PHE A 19 2.70 1.74 17.50
N HIS A 20 1.94 0.74 17.02
CA HIS A 20 1.66 -0.48 17.77
C HIS A 20 2.87 -1.40 17.80
N VAL A 21 3.48 -1.58 16.63
CA VAL A 21 4.72 -2.34 16.46
C VAL A 21 5.75 -1.82 17.47
N GLN A 22 6.13 -0.53 17.43
CA GLN A 22 7.11 0.11 18.34
C GLN A 22 6.87 -0.12 19.84
N ARG A 23 5.63 -0.36 20.27
CA ARG A 23 5.27 -0.61 21.68
C ARG A 23 5.26 -2.09 22.03
N GLY A 24 5.66 -2.96 21.12
CA GLY A 24 5.65 -4.42 21.28
C GLY A 24 4.24 -4.99 21.36
N VAL A 25 3.23 -4.28 20.86
CA VAL A 25 1.82 -4.72 20.89
C VAL A 25 1.36 -5.11 19.49
N ALA A 26 0.46 -6.11 19.42
CA ALA A 26 -0.12 -6.52 18.16
C ALA A 26 -0.94 -5.38 17.54
N VAL A 27 -0.90 -5.27 16.21
CA VAL A 27 -1.76 -4.32 15.48
C VAL A 27 -3.21 -4.77 15.62
N PRO A 28 -4.10 -3.96 16.22
CA PRO A 28 -5.44 -4.41 16.62
C PRO A 28 -6.47 -4.38 15.49
N LEU A 29 -6.13 -3.78 14.35
CA LEU A 29 -7.04 -3.52 13.24
C LEU A 29 -6.36 -3.87 11.91
N SER A 30 -7.11 -4.52 11.02
CA SER A 30 -6.75 -4.64 9.60
C SER A 30 -6.79 -3.30 8.89
N ALA A 31 -6.23 -3.23 7.67
CA ALA A 31 -6.30 -2.03 6.85
C ALA A 31 -7.75 -1.61 6.56
N ALA A 32 -8.62 -2.58 6.26
CA ALA A 32 -10.04 -2.35 5.98
C ALA A 32 -10.77 -1.73 7.18
N GLU A 33 -10.62 -2.32 8.38
CA GLU A 33 -11.23 -1.82 9.61
C GLU A 33 -10.70 -0.45 9.99
N PHE A 34 -9.41 -0.21 9.77
CA PHE A 34 -8.81 1.10 10.00
C PHE A 34 -9.39 2.16 9.07
N TYR A 35 -9.45 1.92 7.76
CA TYR A 35 -9.99 2.89 6.80
C TYR A 35 -11.48 3.16 7.03
N GLN A 36 -12.26 2.14 7.37
CA GLN A 36 -13.66 2.31 7.74
C GLN A 36 -13.82 3.15 9.02
N GLY A 37 -13.03 2.85 10.06
CA GLY A 37 -13.03 3.63 11.28
C GLY A 37 -12.53 5.07 11.08
N LEU A 38 -11.64 5.28 10.11
CA LEU A 38 -11.11 6.60 9.77
C LEU A 38 -12.19 7.48 9.11
N SER A 39 -12.92 6.95 8.13
CA SER A 39 -14.00 7.67 7.45
C SER A 39 -15.24 7.90 8.33
N GLN A 40 -15.47 7.06 9.32
CA GLN A 40 -16.55 7.26 10.31
C GLN A 40 -16.23 8.36 11.33
N ARG A 41 -14.95 8.55 11.69
CA ARG A 41 -14.53 9.42 12.80
C ARG A 41 -13.93 10.75 12.37
N PHE A 42 -13.37 10.83 11.16
CA PHE A 42 -12.67 12.01 10.68
C PHE A 42 -13.23 12.45 9.32
N SER A 43 -13.24 13.76 9.11
CA SER A 43 -13.71 14.31 7.83
C SER A 43 -12.64 14.19 6.77
N GLU A 44 -13.05 13.74 5.58
CA GLU A 44 -12.17 13.65 4.42
C GLU A 44 -12.23 14.92 3.56
N ARG A 45 -11.06 15.43 3.14
CA ARG A 45 -10.89 16.53 2.19
C ARG A 45 -9.70 16.25 1.27
N ASP A 46 -9.91 16.31 -0.04
CA ASP A 46 -8.86 16.07 -1.06
C ASP A 46 -8.05 14.76 -0.81
N GLY A 47 -8.70 13.70 -0.32
CA GLY A 47 -8.06 12.41 -0.01
C GLY A 47 -7.24 12.39 1.30
N MET A 48 -7.40 13.38 2.15
CA MET A 48 -6.75 13.52 3.46
C MET A 48 -7.81 13.56 4.58
N TYR A 49 -7.44 13.11 5.77
CA TYR A 49 -8.31 13.08 6.94
C TYR A 49 -7.92 14.16 7.96
N PHE A 50 -8.94 14.82 8.52
CA PHE A 50 -8.78 15.98 9.41
C PHE A 50 -9.58 15.80 10.70
N LEU A 51 -9.01 16.29 11.80
CA LEU A 51 -9.75 16.55 13.02
C LEU A 51 -10.77 17.68 12.79
N PRO A 52 -11.93 17.68 13.49
CA PRO A 52 -12.96 18.71 13.32
C PRO A 52 -12.42 20.16 13.35
N ASP A 53 -11.52 20.45 14.29
CA ASP A 53 -10.95 21.78 14.48
C ASP A 53 -9.97 22.20 13.38
N GLN A 54 -9.41 21.22 12.64
CA GLN A 54 -8.46 21.46 11.55
C GLN A 54 -9.15 21.73 10.21
N ILE A 55 -10.43 21.39 10.08
CA ILE A 55 -11.20 21.53 8.84
C ILE A 55 -11.36 23.01 8.48
N ALA A 56 -11.75 23.85 9.44
CA ALA A 56 -12.00 25.27 9.20
C ALA A 56 -10.75 26.01 8.72
N GLU A 57 -9.58 25.64 9.24
CA GLU A 57 -8.30 26.20 8.81
C GLU A 57 -7.90 25.67 7.42
N TYR A 58 -8.09 24.37 7.17
CA TYR A 58 -7.82 23.75 5.89
C TYR A 58 -8.69 24.36 4.77
N ASP A 59 -10.00 24.44 4.96
CA ASP A 59 -10.95 24.98 3.98
C ASP A 59 -10.64 26.46 3.68
N ARG A 60 -10.25 27.24 4.69
CA ARG A 60 -9.84 28.65 4.52
C ARG A 60 -8.57 28.78 3.67
N LYS A 61 -7.58 27.92 3.89
CA LYS A 61 -6.37 27.84 3.06
C LYS A 61 -6.69 27.29 1.65
N ARG A 62 -7.59 26.32 1.53
CA ARG A 62 -8.01 25.72 0.25
C ARG A 62 -8.67 26.73 -0.69
N MET A 63 -9.52 27.62 -0.16
CA MET A 63 -10.15 28.70 -0.93
C MET A 63 -9.14 29.67 -1.58
N THR A 64 -7.94 29.81 -1.02
CA THR A 64 -6.88 30.68 -1.56
C THR A 64 -6.02 30.02 -2.64
N VAL A 65 -6.19 28.73 -2.88
CA VAL A 65 -5.29 27.94 -3.72
C VAL A 65 -6.07 27.22 -4.82
N ARG A 66 -5.81 27.61 -6.09
CA ARG A 66 -6.45 27.01 -7.28
C ARG A 66 -6.04 25.55 -7.53
N GLU A 67 -4.79 25.17 -7.23
CA GLU A 67 -4.29 23.81 -7.45
C GLU A 67 -3.52 23.27 -6.24
N VAL A 68 -3.81 22.03 -5.87
CA VAL A 68 -3.04 21.31 -4.85
C VAL A 68 -1.78 20.77 -5.49
N LEU A 69 -0.62 21.18 -4.99
CA LEU A 69 0.66 20.61 -5.40
C LEU A 69 0.68 19.15 -4.94
N GLN A 70 0.63 18.26 -5.91
CA GLN A 70 0.73 16.83 -5.67
C GLN A 70 2.18 16.53 -5.26
N LEU A 71 2.38 15.94 -4.07
CA LEU A 71 3.68 15.42 -3.66
C LEU A 71 4.25 14.55 -4.78
N GLN A 72 5.41 14.93 -5.32
CA GLN A 72 6.17 14.05 -6.18
C GLN A 72 6.74 12.95 -5.30
N LEU A 73 5.99 11.86 -5.14
CA LEU A 73 6.51 10.65 -4.50
C LEU A 73 7.69 10.15 -5.33
N PHE A 74 8.86 10.09 -4.71
CA PHE A 74 9.99 9.33 -5.24
C PHE A 74 9.69 7.86 -5.04
N ILE A 75 9.78 7.08 -6.13
CA ILE A 75 9.63 5.62 -6.06
C ILE A 75 11.01 5.04 -5.82
N THR A 76 11.24 4.54 -4.62
CA THR A 76 12.53 3.98 -4.18
C THR A 76 12.42 2.53 -3.76
N ASP A 77 11.22 2.05 -3.42
CA ASP A 77 10.94 0.70 -2.95
C ASP A 77 9.51 0.27 -3.33
N GLU A 78 9.13 -0.96 -2.97
CA GLU A 78 7.78 -1.50 -3.22
C GLU A 78 6.69 -0.64 -2.57
N ASN A 79 6.88 -0.18 -1.33
CA ASN A 79 5.87 0.58 -0.60
C ASN A 79 5.57 1.90 -1.32
N THR A 80 6.60 2.68 -1.64
CA THR A 80 6.49 3.94 -2.38
C THR A 80 5.95 3.74 -3.80
N ALA A 81 6.28 2.64 -4.47
CA ALA A 81 5.66 2.25 -5.75
C ALA A 81 4.16 2.02 -5.62
N ILE A 82 3.71 1.25 -4.62
CA ILE A 82 2.28 0.99 -4.38
C ILE A 82 1.54 2.29 -4.03
N GLN A 83 2.14 3.15 -3.20
CA GLN A 83 1.57 4.46 -2.89
C GLN A 83 1.41 5.32 -4.14
N TRP A 84 2.43 5.35 -5.01
CA TRP A 84 2.34 6.07 -6.27
C TRP A 84 1.25 5.50 -7.18
N LEU A 85 1.18 4.18 -7.35
CA LEU A 85 0.14 3.51 -8.14
C LEU A 85 -1.26 3.83 -7.61
N ARG A 86 -1.44 3.79 -6.29
CA ARG A 86 -2.70 4.14 -5.63
C ARG A 86 -3.10 5.57 -5.95
N GLN A 87 -2.18 6.52 -5.90
CA GLN A 87 -2.47 7.92 -6.27
C GLN A 87 -2.88 8.05 -7.75
N GLN A 88 -2.28 7.29 -8.66
CA GLN A 88 -2.68 7.31 -10.06
C GLN A 88 -4.10 6.74 -10.24
N LEU A 89 -4.41 5.64 -9.56
CA LEU A 89 -5.69 4.93 -9.68
C LEU A 89 -6.85 5.64 -8.98
N LEU A 90 -6.60 6.34 -7.87
CA LEU A 90 -7.59 7.22 -7.23
C LEU A 90 -7.99 8.40 -8.11
N LYS A 91 -7.05 8.91 -8.90
CA LYS A 91 -7.32 10.00 -9.85
C LYS A 91 -8.07 9.53 -11.08
N LYS A 92 -7.64 8.40 -11.64
CA LYS A 92 -8.23 7.80 -12.82
C LYS A 92 -7.97 6.31 -12.88
N THR A 93 -9.03 5.54 -13.10
CA THR A 93 -8.92 4.11 -13.38
C THR A 93 -8.24 3.90 -14.73
N GLN A 94 -7.22 3.05 -14.78
CA GLN A 94 -6.31 2.93 -15.94
C GLN A 94 -5.97 1.47 -16.22
N THR A 95 -5.61 1.16 -17.46
CA THR A 95 -5.08 -0.17 -17.82
C THR A 95 -3.59 -0.27 -17.50
N SER A 96 -3.04 -1.49 -17.42
CA SER A 96 -1.58 -1.70 -17.28
C SER A 96 -0.80 -1.01 -18.40
N GLY A 97 -1.33 -1.01 -19.64
CA GLY A 97 -0.71 -0.37 -20.80
C GLY A 97 -0.61 1.16 -20.66
N GLU A 98 -1.61 1.79 -20.04
CA GLU A 98 -1.59 3.23 -19.75
C GLU A 98 -0.63 3.57 -18.60
N LEU A 99 -0.50 2.68 -17.60
CA LEU A 99 0.36 2.88 -16.43
C LEU A 99 1.85 2.62 -16.70
N LYS A 100 2.18 1.65 -17.56
CA LYS A 100 3.57 1.20 -17.77
C LYS A 100 4.53 2.32 -18.17
N PRO A 101 4.24 3.21 -19.15
CA PRO A 101 5.13 4.31 -19.49
C PRO A 101 5.35 5.28 -18.32
N GLN A 102 4.29 5.58 -17.55
CA GLN A 102 4.35 6.49 -16.41
C GLN A 102 5.17 5.89 -15.26
N PHE A 103 5.04 4.59 -15.03
CA PHE A 103 5.78 3.87 -14.00
C PHE A 103 7.29 3.83 -14.33
N MET A 104 7.65 3.48 -15.57
CA MET A 104 9.05 3.43 -16.00
C MET A 104 9.75 4.80 -15.92
N GLN A 105 9.02 5.90 -16.12
CA GLN A 105 9.57 7.25 -15.95
C GLN A 105 9.88 7.61 -14.49
N LYS A 106 9.27 6.94 -13.51
CA LYS A 106 9.35 7.28 -12.08
C LYS A 106 10.28 6.39 -11.27
N ILE A 107 10.73 5.26 -11.82
CA ILE A 107 11.47 4.22 -11.08
C ILE A 107 12.98 4.45 -10.92
N GLY A 108 13.50 5.60 -11.36
CA GLY A 108 14.95 5.86 -11.41
C GLY A 108 15.70 5.86 -10.07
N GLY A 109 14.99 5.84 -8.93
CA GLY A 109 15.56 5.88 -7.59
C GLY A 109 15.52 4.56 -6.81
N TRP A 110 15.28 3.43 -7.47
CA TRP A 110 15.11 2.14 -6.79
C TRP A 110 16.31 1.74 -5.92
N LEU A 111 16.04 1.30 -4.70
CA LEU A 111 17.05 0.84 -3.76
C LEU A 111 17.78 -0.39 -4.30
N LYS A 112 19.11 -0.38 -4.24
CA LYS A 112 19.96 -1.47 -4.76
C LYS A 112 19.77 -2.80 -4.03
N THR A 113 19.25 -2.74 -2.80
CA THR A 113 18.98 -3.89 -1.93
C THR A 113 17.56 -4.42 -2.10
N GLU A 114 16.68 -3.68 -2.76
CA GLU A 114 15.26 -4.03 -2.91
C GLU A 114 15.01 -4.79 -4.21
N THR A 115 14.26 -5.90 -4.14
CA THR A 115 13.78 -6.61 -5.32
C THR A 115 12.84 -5.73 -6.13
N LEU A 116 13.20 -5.44 -7.38
CA LEU A 116 12.30 -4.75 -8.30
C LEU A 116 11.21 -5.71 -8.80
N LEU A 117 9.95 -5.42 -8.46
CA LEU A 117 8.79 -6.13 -8.97
C LEU A 117 8.29 -5.52 -10.27
N GLU A 118 7.75 -6.37 -11.15
CA GLU A 118 7.07 -5.93 -12.36
C GLU A 118 5.78 -5.17 -12.02
N LEU A 119 5.40 -4.22 -12.87
CA LEU A 119 4.19 -3.41 -12.68
C LEU A 119 2.93 -4.29 -12.53
N ASP A 120 2.80 -5.31 -13.37
CA ASP A 120 1.63 -6.19 -13.34
C ASP A 120 1.56 -6.97 -12.01
N GLU A 121 2.70 -7.38 -11.45
CA GLU A 121 2.75 -8.04 -10.15
C GLU A 121 2.33 -7.10 -9.01
N LEU A 122 2.84 -5.86 -9.02
CA LEU A 122 2.42 -4.82 -8.08
C LEU A 122 0.92 -4.56 -8.17
N LEU A 123 0.38 -4.54 -9.39
CA LEU A 123 -1.04 -4.32 -9.64
C LEU A 123 -1.89 -5.47 -9.12
N GLU A 124 -1.53 -6.71 -9.46
CA GLU A 124 -2.24 -7.93 -9.07
C GLU A 124 -2.28 -8.13 -7.55
N GLN A 125 -1.22 -7.75 -6.84
CA GLN A 125 -1.13 -7.94 -5.40
C GLN A 125 -1.77 -6.81 -4.58
N ASN A 126 -2.08 -5.65 -5.19
CA ASN A 126 -2.48 -4.45 -4.44
C ASN A 126 -3.73 -3.74 -4.96
N PHE A 127 -4.18 -4.06 -6.17
CA PHE A 127 -5.32 -3.42 -6.81
C PHE A 127 -6.26 -4.47 -7.42
N ILE A 128 -7.41 -4.01 -7.91
CA ILE A 128 -8.40 -4.89 -8.53
C ILE A 128 -8.48 -4.58 -10.02
N LYS A 129 -8.34 -5.62 -10.84
CA LYS A 129 -8.59 -5.56 -12.27
C LYS A 129 -10.05 -5.89 -12.54
N TYR A 130 -10.74 -5.04 -13.30
CA TYR A 130 -12.09 -5.35 -13.74
C TYR A 130 -12.06 -6.33 -14.93
N ASP A 131 -12.69 -7.49 -14.74
CA ASP A 131 -12.67 -8.62 -15.68
C ASP A 131 -13.83 -8.62 -16.70
N GLY A 132 -14.80 -7.72 -16.53
CA GLY A 132 -15.98 -7.62 -17.38
C GLY A 132 -17.11 -8.61 -17.06
N LYS A 133 -17.01 -9.42 -15.98
CA LYS A 133 -18.02 -10.44 -15.65
C LYS A 133 -19.10 -9.96 -14.68
N SER A 134 -18.78 -8.96 -13.89
CA SER A 134 -19.68 -8.36 -12.90
C SER A 134 -20.12 -6.96 -13.34
N PRO A 135 -21.16 -6.36 -12.74
CA PRO A 135 -21.49 -4.96 -13.00
C PRO A 135 -20.28 -4.05 -12.77
N VAL A 136 -20.12 -3.02 -13.61
CA VAL A 136 -18.98 -2.10 -13.56
C VAL A 136 -18.90 -1.45 -12.17
N PRO A 137 -17.75 -1.55 -11.48
CA PRO A 137 -17.52 -0.92 -10.19
C PRO A 137 -17.77 0.59 -10.22
N GLU A 138 -18.26 1.15 -9.12
CA GLU A 138 -18.60 2.57 -9.02
C GLU A 138 -17.42 3.49 -9.40
N GLN A 139 -16.20 3.15 -8.96
CA GLN A 139 -14.99 3.92 -9.28
C GLN A 139 -14.74 4.02 -10.79
N ILE A 140 -14.91 2.92 -11.53
CA ILE A 140 -14.74 2.90 -12.98
C ILE A 140 -15.92 3.61 -13.66
N HIS A 141 -17.14 3.35 -13.20
CA HIS A 141 -18.36 3.97 -13.76
C HIS A 141 -18.30 5.50 -13.64
N ALA A 142 -18.00 6.04 -12.46
CA ALA A 142 -17.90 7.47 -12.21
C ALA A 142 -16.83 8.13 -13.10
N TYR A 143 -15.65 7.50 -13.21
CA TYR A 143 -14.59 7.97 -14.08
C TYR A 143 -15.01 7.97 -15.56
N LEU A 144 -15.60 6.88 -16.05
CA LEU A 144 -16.00 6.76 -17.44
C LEU A 144 -17.14 7.73 -17.81
N SER A 145 -18.17 7.82 -16.98
CA SER A 145 -19.32 8.72 -17.20
C SER A 145 -18.92 10.20 -17.21
N THR A 146 -17.93 10.58 -16.41
CA THR A 146 -17.45 11.97 -16.36
C THR A 146 -16.72 12.35 -17.65
N ASN A 147 -15.87 11.45 -18.15
CA ASN A 147 -14.91 11.75 -19.22
C ASN A 147 -15.45 11.44 -20.63
N TRP A 148 -16.43 10.54 -20.77
CA TRP A 148 -17.01 10.17 -22.06
C TRP A 148 -18.51 10.44 -22.08
N LYS A 149 -18.97 11.28 -23.03
CA LYS A 149 -20.38 11.72 -23.09
C LYS A 149 -21.33 10.56 -23.38
N GLU A 150 -20.88 9.65 -24.23
CA GLU A 150 -21.58 8.45 -24.67
C GLU A 150 -21.75 7.40 -23.56
N LEU A 151 -20.99 7.50 -22.45
CA LEU A 151 -21.05 6.56 -21.33
C LEU A 151 -21.89 7.07 -20.16
N ARG A 152 -22.48 8.26 -20.27
CA ARG A 152 -23.27 8.87 -19.20
C ARG A 152 -24.61 8.18 -19.00
N ASN A 153 -24.99 8.04 -17.74
CA ASN A 153 -26.27 7.44 -17.31
C ASN A 153 -26.50 6.02 -17.85
N LEU A 154 -25.45 5.33 -18.32
CA LEU A 154 -25.55 3.94 -18.72
C LEU A 154 -25.68 3.04 -17.47
N PRO A 155 -26.51 2.00 -17.53
CA PRO A 155 -26.52 0.93 -16.54
C PRO A 155 -25.12 0.32 -16.35
N LYS A 156 -24.84 -0.19 -15.14
CA LYS A 156 -23.52 -0.77 -14.81
C LYS A 156 -23.21 -2.06 -15.58
N ASP A 157 -24.22 -2.68 -16.15
CA ASP A 157 -24.17 -3.89 -16.96
C ASP A 157 -24.27 -3.60 -18.47
N ASP A 158 -24.31 -2.32 -18.87
CA ASP A 158 -24.37 -1.95 -20.28
C ASP A 158 -23.13 -2.49 -21.04
N PRO A 159 -23.31 -3.22 -22.16
CA PRO A 159 -22.20 -3.82 -22.90
C PRO A 159 -21.12 -2.81 -23.35
N THR A 160 -21.52 -1.59 -23.71
CA THR A 160 -20.60 -0.53 -24.15
C THR A 160 -19.76 -0.05 -22.98
N LEU A 161 -20.38 0.14 -21.81
CA LEU A 161 -19.68 0.52 -20.59
C LEU A 161 -18.73 -0.59 -20.13
N VAL A 162 -19.19 -1.85 -20.09
CA VAL A 162 -18.40 -3.02 -19.71
C VAL A 162 -17.18 -3.17 -20.62
N ALA A 163 -17.35 -3.04 -21.94
CA ALA A 163 -16.26 -3.12 -22.90
C ALA A 163 -15.19 -2.04 -22.67
N LYS A 164 -15.59 -0.81 -22.31
CA LYS A 164 -14.65 0.29 -22.02
C LYS A 164 -14.00 0.19 -20.64
N ALA A 165 -14.70 -0.42 -19.68
CA ALA A 165 -14.25 -0.63 -18.32
C ALA A 165 -13.25 -1.78 -18.20
N ARG A 166 -13.32 -2.78 -19.09
CA ARG A 166 -12.51 -4.00 -19.05
C ARG A 166 -11.02 -3.70 -18.96
N ASP A 167 -10.30 -4.52 -18.20
CA ASP A 167 -8.86 -4.45 -17.97
C ASP A 167 -8.37 -3.17 -17.26
N ARG A 168 -9.28 -2.31 -16.78
CA ARG A 168 -8.93 -1.18 -15.91
C ARG A 168 -8.72 -1.64 -14.48
N TRP A 169 -7.67 -1.10 -13.89
CA TRP A 169 -7.35 -1.23 -12.48
C TRP A 169 -8.03 -0.13 -11.67
N TYR A 170 -8.41 -0.46 -10.45
CA TYR A 170 -9.00 0.46 -9.48
C TYR A 170 -8.61 0.06 -8.05
N VAL A 171 -8.82 0.97 -7.10
CA VAL A 171 -8.45 0.75 -5.70
C VAL A 171 -9.49 -0.16 -5.03
N PRO A 172 -9.10 -1.18 -4.25
CA PRO A 172 -10.08 -2.02 -3.54
C PRO A 172 -10.89 -1.20 -2.53
N ASP A 173 -12.21 -1.36 -2.54
CA ASP A 173 -13.06 -0.89 -1.45
C ASP A 173 -12.78 -1.72 -0.16
N PRO A 174 -13.10 -1.23 1.06
CA PRO A 174 -12.78 -1.93 2.31
C PRO A 174 -13.22 -3.39 2.35
N ASN A 175 -14.37 -3.71 1.74
CA ASN A 175 -14.89 -5.09 1.67
C ASN A 175 -14.05 -6.03 0.81
N LYS A 176 -13.37 -5.52 -0.23
CA LYS A 176 -12.52 -6.30 -1.14
C LYS A 176 -11.05 -6.23 -0.76
N ALA A 177 -10.67 -5.28 0.09
CA ALA A 177 -9.30 -5.09 0.54
C ALA A 177 -8.78 -6.28 1.36
N GLY A 178 -9.63 -6.94 2.15
CA GLY A 178 -9.23 -8.07 2.99
C GLY A 178 -8.81 -9.33 2.20
N ASP A 179 -9.51 -9.67 1.11
CA ASP A 179 -9.14 -10.82 0.29
C ASP A 179 -7.82 -10.58 -0.47
N LEU A 180 -7.61 -9.34 -0.91
CA LEU A 180 -6.37 -8.92 -1.56
C LEU A 180 -5.20 -8.92 -0.58
N GLU A 181 -5.41 -8.45 0.65
CA GLU A 181 -4.42 -8.50 1.73
C GLU A 181 -4.00 -9.94 2.03
N LYS A 182 -4.94 -10.88 2.10
CA LYS A 182 -4.62 -12.32 2.29
C LYS A 182 -3.82 -12.90 1.13
N LEU A 183 -4.17 -12.56 -0.11
CA LEU A 183 -3.44 -13.04 -1.29
C LEU A 183 -2.02 -12.50 -1.30
N ARG A 184 -1.85 -11.21 -1.01
CA ARG A 184 -0.55 -10.56 -0.90
C ARG A 184 0.26 -11.14 0.25
N GLU A 185 -0.31 -11.27 1.44
CA GLU A 185 0.36 -11.86 2.60
C GLU A 185 0.84 -13.30 2.30
N LYS A 186 0.02 -14.10 1.60
CA LYS A 186 0.42 -15.45 1.17
C LYS A 186 1.62 -15.42 0.20
N ALA A 187 1.65 -14.49 -0.75
CA ALA A 187 2.77 -14.34 -1.68
C ALA A 187 4.06 -13.91 -0.95
N LEU A 188 3.95 -12.91 -0.06
CA LEU A 188 5.06 -12.41 0.75
C LEU A 188 5.64 -13.50 1.66
N LEU A 189 4.78 -14.28 2.32
CA LEU A 189 5.21 -15.38 3.19
C LEU A 189 5.88 -16.49 2.39
N ARG A 190 5.41 -16.80 1.18
CA ARG A 190 6.07 -17.77 0.31
C ARG A 190 7.49 -17.34 -0.03
N GLU A 191 7.69 -16.07 -0.35
CA GLU A 191 9.01 -15.52 -0.64
C GLU A 191 9.90 -15.48 0.61
N PHE A 192 9.33 -15.17 1.78
CA PHE A 192 10.05 -15.22 3.05
C PHE A 192 10.58 -16.63 3.39
N GLU A 193 9.83 -17.69 3.05
CA GLU A 193 10.31 -19.07 3.21
C GLU A 193 11.59 -19.33 2.41
N GLU A 194 11.74 -18.74 1.22
CA GLU A 194 12.97 -18.86 0.45
C GLU A 194 14.16 -18.21 1.19
N TYR A 195 13.94 -17.08 1.88
CA TYR A 195 14.99 -16.39 2.65
C TYR A 195 15.44 -17.16 3.88
N LYS A 196 14.57 -18.00 4.46
CA LYS A 196 14.93 -18.91 5.56
C LYS A 196 15.96 -19.94 5.11
N GLU A 197 15.85 -20.45 3.88
CA GLU A 197 16.76 -21.46 3.33
C GLU A 197 18.11 -20.90 2.85
N VAL A 198 18.19 -19.60 2.57
CA VAL A 198 19.45 -18.96 2.15
C VAL A 198 20.48 -19.02 3.29
N LYS A 199 21.68 -19.55 3.02
CA LYS A 199 22.77 -19.65 4.02
C LYS A 199 23.70 -18.42 4.07
N LYS A 200 23.63 -17.56 3.07
CA LYS A 200 24.52 -16.39 2.90
C LYS A 200 23.76 -15.08 3.17
N LYS A 201 24.49 -13.97 3.25
CA LYS A 201 23.90 -12.63 3.31
C LYS A 201 23.03 -12.37 2.06
N LEU A 202 21.83 -11.83 2.28
CA LEU A 202 20.90 -11.38 1.26
C LEU A 202 21.43 -10.06 0.66
N LYS A 203 21.66 -10.04 -0.65
CA LYS A 203 22.12 -8.84 -1.36
C LYS A 203 20.98 -8.03 -1.96
N VAL A 204 20.00 -8.74 -2.52
CA VAL A 204 18.78 -8.19 -3.10
C VAL A 204 17.65 -9.06 -2.57
N PHE A 205 16.67 -8.43 -1.95
CA PHE A 205 15.52 -9.09 -1.36
C PHE A 205 14.35 -8.11 -1.29
N ARG A 206 13.15 -8.64 -1.17
CA ARG A 206 11.93 -7.88 -1.02
C ARG A 206 11.70 -7.57 0.45
N LEU A 207 11.78 -6.29 0.81
CA LEU A 207 11.70 -5.87 2.21
C LEU A 207 10.33 -6.17 2.82
N GLU A 208 9.26 -6.05 2.03
CA GLU A 208 7.90 -6.41 2.45
C GLU A 208 7.76 -7.89 2.82
N ALA A 209 8.48 -8.80 2.15
CA ALA A 209 8.45 -10.23 2.47
C ALA A 209 9.11 -10.50 3.83
N VAL A 210 10.24 -9.83 4.11
CA VAL A 210 10.88 -9.88 5.44
C VAL A 210 9.93 -9.34 6.51
N ARG A 211 9.28 -8.20 6.28
CA ARG A 211 8.33 -7.61 7.23
C ARG A 211 7.16 -8.54 7.53
N ALA A 212 6.57 -9.15 6.50
CA ALA A 212 5.49 -10.11 6.66
C ALA A 212 5.93 -11.37 7.43
N GLY A 213 7.12 -11.89 7.09
CA GLY A 213 7.73 -13.02 7.78
C GLY A 213 8.00 -12.77 9.25
N PHE A 214 8.59 -11.63 9.60
CA PHE A 214 8.89 -11.25 10.98
C PHE A 214 7.61 -11.06 11.79
N LYS A 215 6.59 -10.39 11.22
CA LYS A 215 5.26 -10.27 11.83
C LYS A 215 4.68 -11.65 12.17
N LYS A 216 4.71 -12.60 11.23
CA LYS A 216 4.18 -13.95 11.44
C LYS A 216 4.99 -14.74 12.47
N ALA A 217 6.32 -14.76 12.34
CA ALA A 217 7.21 -15.43 13.28
C ALA A 217 7.04 -14.89 14.70
N TRP A 218 6.84 -13.58 14.86
CA TRP A 218 6.55 -12.95 16.15
C TRP A 218 5.23 -13.44 16.75
N GLN A 219 4.17 -13.52 15.95
CA GLN A 219 2.87 -14.05 16.38
C GLN A 219 2.93 -15.53 16.79
N GLU A 220 3.76 -16.31 16.09
CA GLU A 220 3.98 -17.74 16.36
C GLU A 220 5.05 -17.99 17.45
N ARG A 221 5.67 -16.93 17.99
CA ARG A 221 6.77 -16.98 18.97
C ARG A 221 8.04 -17.66 18.46
N ASP A 222 8.23 -17.71 17.15
CA ASP A 222 9.44 -18.22 16.52
C ASP A 222 10.50 -17.10 16.43
N TYR A 223 11.05 -16.73 17.60
CA TYR A 223 12.06 -15.69 17.70
C TYR A 223 13.38 -16.08 17.03
N ALA A 224 13.67 -17.39 16.97
CA ALA A 224 14.87 -17.92 16.34
C ALA A 224 14.90 -17.62 14.83
N VAL A 225 13.77 -17.76 14.13
CA VAL A 225 13.66 -17.41 12.71
C VAL A 225 13.89 -15.92 12.47
N ILE A 226 13.38 -15.04 13.34
CA ILE A 226 13.59 -13.59 13.23
C ILE A 226 15.08 -13.26 13.29
N VAL A 227 15.78 -13.75 14.32
CA VAL A 227 17.22 -13.53 14.48
C VAL A 227 18.02 -14.12 13.31
N ALA A 228 17.74 -15.37 12.95
CA ALA A 228 18.46 -16.06 11.89
C ALA A 228 18.32 -15.38 10.52
N VAL A 229 17.16 -14.80 10.20
CA VAL A 229 16.97 -14.07 8.94
C VAL A 229 17.50 -12.64 9.04
N ALA A 230 17.37 -11.97 10.19
CA ALA A 230 17.98 -10.65 10.41
C ALA A 230 19.51 -10.68 10.24
N ASP A 231 20.15 -11.74 10.72
CA ASP A 231 21.59 -11.98 10.53
C ASP A 231 22.00 -12.15 9.07
N LYS A 232 21.06 -12.38 8.15
CA LYS A 232 21.33 -12.44 6.71
C LYS A 232 21.15 -11.09 6.03
N ILE A 233 20.49 -10.14 6.67
CA ILE A 233 20.21 -8.81 6.11
C ILE A 233 21.44 -7.89 6.31
N PRO A 234 21.71 -6.96 5.38
CA PRO A 234 22.70 -5.91 5.60
C PRO A 234 22.30 -4.99 6.76
N ASN A 235 23.21 -4.72 7.70
CA ASN A 235 22.90 -3.96 8.92
C ASN A 235 22.30 -2.58 8.63
N ASN A 236 22.77 -1.89 7.59
CA ASN A 236 22.23 -0.59 7.21
C ASN A 236 20.74 -0.66 6.85
N VAL A 237 20.30 -1.72 6.15
CA VAL A 237 18.88 -1.90 5.79
C VAL A 237 18.05 -2.26 7.02
N LEU A 238 18.61 -3.07 7.93
CA LEU A 238 17.94 -3.44 9.17
C LEU A 238 17.72 -2.22 10.08
N GLU A 239 18.74 -1.37 10.23
CA GLU A 239 18.72 -0.17 11.07
C GLU A 239 17.84 0.95 10.48
N GLU A 240 17.81 1.10 9.16
CA GLU A 240 16.97 2.07 8.45
C GLU A 240 15.47 1.70 8.48
N ASP A 241 15.13 0.44 8.79
CA ASP A 241 13.76 -0.03 8.92
C ASP A 241 13.35 -0.17 10.41
N PRO A 242 12.57 0.78 10.96
CA PRO A 242 12.19 0.75 12.37
C PRO A 242 11.35 -0.48 12.76
N LYS A 243 10.63 -1.11 11.82
CA LYS A 243 9.81 -2.28 12.12
C LYS A 243 10.70 -3.52 12.23
N LEU A 244 11.64 -3.70 11.30
CA LEU A 244 12.56 -4.83 11.33
C LEU A 244 13.53 -4.76 12.51
N LEU A 245 14.14 -3.59 12.74
CA LEU A 245 15.06 -3.38 13.87
C LEU A 245 14.37 -3.75 15.19
N MET A 246 13.15 -3.28 15.37
CA MET A 246 12.40 -3.52 16.58
C MET A 246 12.02 -5.00 16.76
N TRP A 247 11.57 -5.69 15.71
CA TRP A 247 11.31 -7.14 15.82
C TRP A 247 12.57 -7.92 16.16
N TYR A 248 13.70 -7.54 15.56
CA TYR A 248 15.00 -8.14 15.86
C TYR A 248 15.42 -7.92 17.33
N ASP A 249 15.42 -6.68 17.82
CA ASP A 249 15.80 -6.35 19.20
C ASP A 249 14.95 -7.10 20.24
N GLN A 250 13.64 -7.16 19.98
CA GLN A 250 12.71 -7.88 20.83
C GLN A 250 12.93 -9.40 20.77
N ALA A 251 13.21 -9.97 19.59
CA ALA A 251 13.52 -11.38 19.43
C ALA A 251 14.81 -11.78 20.15
N VAL A 252 15.89 -10.98 20.02
CA VAL A 252 17.15 -11.17 20.74
C VAL A 252 16.94 -11.15 22.25
N THR A 253 16.18 -10.16 22.75
CA THR A 253 15.86 -10.05 24.18
C THR A 253 15.10 -11.28 24.70
N ARG A 254 14.19 -11.84 23.90
CA ARG A 254 13.41 -13.04 24.24
C ARG A 254 14.25 -14.32 24.18
N MET A 255 15.23 -14.41 23.28
CA MET A 255 16.14 -15.56 23.17
C MET A 255 17.26 -15.55 24.21
N GLY A 256 17.76 -14.37 24.59
CA GLY A 256 18.83 -14.22 25.60
C GLY A 256 18.32 -14.20 27.05
N GLY A 257 17.02 -14.43 27.26
CA GLY A 257 16.37 -14.51 28.57
C GLY A 257 16.23 -15.93 29.13
N GLU A 258 16.85 -16.93 28.48
CA GLU A 258 17.10 -18.28 29.02
C GLU A 258 18.56 -18.41 29.50
#